data_AF-A0A4Y2GNQ1-F1
#
_entry.id   AF-A0A4Y2GNQ1-F1
#
_cell.length_a   1.000
_cell.length_b   1.000
_cell.length_c   1.000
_cell.angle_alpha   90.00
_cell.angle_beta   90.00
_cell.angle_gamma   90.00
#
_symmetry.space_group_name_H-M   'P 1'
#
loop_
_entity.id
_entity.type
_entity.pdbx_description
1 polymer ?
#
loop_
_entity_poly.entity_id
_entity_poly.type
_entity_poly.pdbx_seq_one_letter_code
_entity_poly.pdbx_strand_id
1 'polypeptide(L)'
;MDTTEEVDDCISEFTCCITTAINLFTKVQLIKGSFRQLPQFILDKIKIKNRLRKLYKQTFYPPFKRKAYKLQKQIHKFIEDFDNNRWSETIQGINPEDNTLYDMNRKLSKKFIPTAPILDTDGMEYTPLGKANAFSYSLENSFQENPEPYCNSHINKVNLTINKYLGSLNTCSSPSIFSPQEVVNLIKKINLRKATGPNGVSNKALRILTLNAVTHLIKIFNKRLALHHFRAS
;
A
#
# COMPACT_ATOMS: atom_id res chain seq x y z
N MET A 1 -15.07 32.62 0.67
CA MET A 1 -15.26 31.18 0.91
C MET A 1 -16.69 30.99 1.43
N ASP A 2 -17.67 31.44 0.65
CA ASP A 2 -19.08 31.37 1.03
C ASP A 2 -19.90 30.48 0.08
N THR A 3 -19.31 30.09 -1.06
CA THR A 3 -19.85 29.10 -1.98
C THR A 3 -19.02 27.81 -1.98
N THR A 4 -19.62 26.70 -2.42
CA THR A 4 -18.91 25.41 -2.53
C THR A 4 -17.81 25.43 -3.59
N GLU A 5 -18.01 26.19 -4.66
CA GLU A 5 -17.02 26.38 -5.74
C GLU A 5 -15.77 27.10 -5.25
N GLU A 6 -15.92 28.20 -4.51
CA GLU A 6 -14.79 28.91 -3.90
C GLU A 6 -13.97 28.02 -2.94
N VAL A 7 -14.64 27.13 -2.21
CA VAL A 7 -13.95 26.18 -1.31
C VAL A 7 -13.15 25.16 -2.11
N ASP A 8 -13.70 24.64 -3.21
CA ASP A 8 -13.00 23.70 -4.09
C ASP A 8 -11.81 24.37 -4.81
N ASP A 9 -11.96 25.60 -5.26
CA ASP A 9 -10.87 26.40 -5.84
C ASP A 9 -9.76 26.63 -4.83
N CYS A 10 -10.10 26.96 -3.58
CA CYS A 10 -9.14 27.12 -2.50
C CYS A 10 -8.40 25.83 -2.18
N ILE A 11 -9.11 24.69 -2.17
CA ILE A 11 -8.50 23.37 -1.99
C ILE A 11 -7.53 23.12 -3.13
N SER A 12 -7.92 23.36 -4.38
CA SER A 12 -7.08 23.20 -5.57
C SER A 12 -5.81 24.04 -5.48
N GLU A 13 -5.95 25.34 -5.16
CA GLU A 13 -4.83 26.27 -5.00
C GLU A 13 -3.89 25.86 -3.88
N PHE A 14 -4.43 25.52 -2.70
CA PHE A 14 -3.64 25.05 -1.56
C PHE A 14 -2.84 23.78 -1.90
N THR A 15 -3.48 22.85 -2.58
CA THR A 15 -2.85 21.59 -3.02
C THR A 15 -1.78 21.85 -4.09
N CYS A 16 -2.04 22.74 -5.03
CA CYS A 16 -1.11 23.17 -6.07
C CYS A 16 0.14 23.83 -5.45
N CYS A 17 -0.04 24.72 -4.49
CA CYS A 17 1.06 25.36 -3.77
C CYS A 17 1.96 24.33 -3.07
N ILE A 18 1.38 23.38 -2.34
CA ILE A 18 2.13 22.33 -1.65
C ILE A 18 2.90 21.45 -2.65
N THR A 19 2.22 20.97 -3.69
CA THR A 19 2.84 20.07 -4.67
C THR A 19 3.95 20.77 -5.46
N THR A 20 3.74 22.03 -5.84
CA THR A 20 4.75 22.87 -6.50
C THR A 20 5.97 23.08 -5.61
N ALA A 21 5.78 23.43 -4.34
CA ALA A 21 6.87 23.58 -3.39
C ALA A 21 7.66 22.26 -3.21
N ILE A 22 6.96 21.13 -3.03
CA ILE A 22 7.61 19.82 -2.93
C ILE A 22 8.46 19.56 -4.18
N ASN A 23 7.92 19.74 -5.37
CA ASN A 23 8.63 19.49 -6.62
C ASN A 23 9.85 20.41 -6.81
N LEU A 24 9.78 21.66 -6.37
CA LEU A 24 10.91 22.61 -6.41
C LEU A 24 12.02 22.23 -5.42
N PHE A 25 11.66 21.80 -4.21
CA PHE A 25 12.62 21.57 -3.13
C PHE A 25 13.08 20.12 -2.99
N THR A 26 12.43 19.17 -3.67
CA THR A 26 12.86 17.77 -3.69
C THR A 26 13.76 17.49 -4.90
N LYS A 27 14.99 17.06 -4.62
CA LYS A 27 15.88 16.50 -5.65
C LYS A 27 15.49 15.05 -5.89
N VAL A 28 15.27 14.68 -7.14
CA VAL A 28 15.08 13.27 -7.52
C VAL A 28 16.42 12.55 -7.37
N GLN A 29 16.57 11.78 -6.29
CA GLN A 29 17.70 10.88 -6.15
C GLN A 29 17.37 9.59 -6.93
N LEU A 30 18.17 9.30 -7.96
CA LEU A 30 18.15 7.97 -8.56
C LEU A 30 18.60 6.97 -7.49
N ILE A 31 17.67 6.13 -7.03
CA ILE A 31 18.01 5.02 -6.14
C ILE A 31 18.88 4.06 -6.95
N LYS A 32 20.21 4.18 -6.82
CA LYS A 32 21.18 3.22 -7.35
C LYS A 32 21.15 1.96 -6.48
N GLY A 33 20.05 1.23 -6.52
CA GLY A 33 19.99 -0.12 -6.00
C GLY A 33 20.48 -1.11 -7.05
N SER A 34 20.98 -2.27 -6.62
CA SER A 34 21.15 -3.46 -7.47
C SER A 34 19.77 -4.03 -7.85
N PHE A 35 18.89 -3.21 -8.41
CA PHE A 35 17.68 -3.70 -9.02
C PHE A 35 18.06 -4.38 -10.32
N ARG A 36 17.45 -5.52 -10.60
CA ARG A 36 17.60 -6.23 -11.88
C ARG A 36 17.28 -5.26 -13.01
N GLN A 37 18.30 -4.87 -13.78
CA GLN A 37 18.13 -4.05 -14.96
C GLN A 37 17.70 -4.95 -16.11
N LEU A 38 16.39 -4.93 -16.40
CA LEU A 38 15.85 -5.63 -17.56
C LEU A 38 16.09 -4.79 -18.82
N PRO A 39 16.38 -5.42 -19.97
CA PRO A 39 16.44 -4.74 -21.25
C PRO A 39 15.17 -3.93 -21.55
N GLN A 40 15.32 -2.80 -22.24
CA GLN A 40 14.23 -1.87 -22.53
C GLN A 40 13.06 -2.53 -23.26
N PHE A 41 13.33 -3.46 -24.18
CA PHE A 41 12.29 -4.18 -24.91
C PHE A 41 11.38 -5.03 -24.01
N ILE A 42 11.90 -5.59 -22.90
CA ILE A 42 11.10 -6.33 -21.91
C ILE A 42 10.24 -5.35 -21.11
N LEU A 43 10.82 -4.22 -20.71
CA LEU A 43 10.11 -3.17 -19.99
C LEU A 43 8.93 -2.62 -20.80
N ASP A 44 9.11 -2.39 -22.10
CA ASP A 44 8.04 -1.89 -22.96
C ASP A 44 6.91 -2.91 -23.13
N LYS A 45 7.23 -4.21 -23.23
CA LYS A 45 6.21 -5.28 -23.18
C LYS A 45 5.47 -5.32 -21.85
N ILE A 46 6.16 -5.11 -20.72
CA ILE A 46 5.52 -5.02 -19.40
C ILE A 46 4.54 -3.83 -19.36
N LYS A 47 4.93 -2.66 -19.87
CA LYS A 47 4.03 -1.48 -19.97
C LYS A 47 2.77 -1.80 -20.76
N ILE A 48 2.89 -2.42 -21.94
CA ILE A 48 1.75 -2.80 -22.79
C ILE A 48 0.84 -3.81 -22.06
N LYS A 49 1.42 -4.85 -21.44
CA LYS A 49 0.68 -5.84 -20.67
C LYS A 49 -0.12 -5.19 -19.53
N ASN A 50 0.51 -4.27 -18.79
CA ASN A 50 -0.14 -3.57 -17.68
C ASN A 50 -1.27 -2.66 -18.16
N ARG A 51 -1.10 -1.96 -19.29
CA ARG A 51 -2.17 -1.19 -19.94
C ARG A 51 -3.36 -2.06 -20.30
N LEU A 52 -3.13 -3.23 -20.90
CA LEU A 52 -4.20 -4.19 -21.23
C LEU A 52 -4.92 -4.73 -19.98
N ARG A 53 -4.18 -5.00 -18.91
CA ARG A 53 -4.78 -5.42 -17.63
C ARG A 53 -5.65 -4.32 -17.02
N LYS A 54 -5.23 -3.05 -17.12
CA LYS A 54 -6.02 -1.89 -16.71
C LYS A 54 -7.31 -1.78 -17.54
N LEU A 55 -7.21 -1.87 -18.86
CA LEU A 55 -8.37 -1.85 -19.76
C LEU A 55 -9.35 -2.98 -19.47
N TYR A 56 -8.87 -4.20 -19.22
CA TYR A 56 -9.72 -5.32 -18.82
C TYR A 56 -10.48 -5.05 -17.52
N LYS A 57 -9.82 -4.46 -16.51
CA LYS A 57 -10.51 -4.11 -15.25
C LYS A 57 -11.62 -3.08 -15.43
N GLN A 58 -11.49 -2.18 -16.41
CA GLN A 58 -12.47 -1.13 -16.68
C GLN A 58 -13.62 -1.62 -17.56
N THR A 59 -13.31 -2.38 -18.60
CA THR A 59 -14.26 -2.75 -19.65
C THR A 59 -14.80 -4.16 -19.51
N PHE A 60 -14.17 -4.99 -18.67
CA PHE A 60 -14.38 -6.45 -18.58
C PHE A 60 -14.28 -7.20 -19.92
N TYR A 61 -13.70 -6.57 -20.95
CA TYR A 61 -13.63 -7.13 -22.29
C TYR A 61 -12.62 -8.30 -22.37
N PRO A 62 -13.07 -9.55 -22.57
CA PRO A 62 -12.20 -10.74 -22.45
C PRO A 62 -10.97 -10.78 -23.37
N PRO A 63 -11.01 -10.25 -24.61
CA PRO A 63 -9.83 -10.20 -25.47
C PRO A 63 -8.65 -9.42 -24.89
N PHE A 64 -8.88 -8.40 -24.05
CA PHE A 64 -7.78 -7.70 -23.36
C PHE A 64 -7.09 -8.60 -22.34
N LYS A 65 -7.83 -9.44 -21.61
CA LYS A 65 -7.27 -10.45 -20.70
C LYS A 65 -6.42 -11.46 -21.47
N ARG A 66 -6.93 -12.01 -22.58
CA ARG A 66 -6.21 -12.98 -23.42
C ARG A 66 -4.90 -12.38 -23.97
N LYS A 67 -4.94 -11.15 -24.50
CA LYS A 67 -3.75 -10.44 -24.99
C LYS A 67 -2.73 -10.19 -23.86
N ALA A 68 -3.19 -9.79 -22.68
CA ALA A 68 -2.32 -9.58 -21.51
C ALA A 68 -1.63 -10.89 -21.08
N TYR A 69 -2.34 -12.02 -21.05
CA TYR A 69 -1.75 -13.32 -20.73
C TYR A 69 -0.75 -13.81 -21.78
N LYS A 70 -1.05 -13.61 -23.07
CA LYS A 70 -0.09 -13.92 -24.15
C LYS A 70 1.21 -13.12 -23.97
N LEU A 71 1.09 -11.81 -23.69
CA LEU A 71 2.25 -10.97 -23.40
C LEU A 71 2.98 -11.41 -22.12
N GLN A 72 2.25 -11.82 -21.09
CA GLN A 72 2.87 -12.33 -19.86
C GLN A 72 3.74 -13.56 -20.13
N LYS A 73 3.26 -14.53 -20.91
CA LYS A 73 4.04 -15.72 -21.28
C LYS A 73 5.28 -15.34 -22.10
N GLN A 74 5.15 -14.39 -23.04
CA GLN A 74 6.29 -13.88 -23.80
C GLN A 74 7.32 -13.17 -22.89
N ILE A 75 6.85 -12.33 -21.96
CA ILE A 75 7.73 -11.64 -21.01
C ILE A 75 8.48 -12.65 -20.14
N HIS A 76 7.80 -13.69 -19.64
CA HIS A 76 8.47 -14.75 -18.87
C HIS A 76 9.57 -15.41 -19.68
N LYS A 77 9.28 -15.79 -20.93
CA LYS A 77 10.29 -16.40 -21.82
C LYS A 77 11.47 -15.46 -22.07
N PHE A 78 11.22 -14.19 -22.38
CA PHE A 78 12.31 -13.23 -22.59
C PHE A 78 13.15 -12.97 -21.34
N ILE A 79 12.52 -13.02 -20.16
CA ILE A 79 13.23 -12.90 -18.89
C ILE A 79 14.10 -14.13 -18.65
N GLU A 80 13.56 -15.32 -18.87
CA GLU A 80 14.27 -16.59 -18.77
C GLU A 80 15.48 -16.63 -19.72
N ASP A 81 15.28 -16.29 -21.00
CA ASP A 81 16.35 -16.21 -22.00
C ASP A 81 17.43 -15.19 -21.59
N PHE A 82 17.01 -14.00 -21.12
CA PHE A 82 17.94 -12.96 -20.65
C PHE A 82 18.75 -13.42 -19.44
N ASP A 83 18.10 -14.07 -18.47
CA ASP A 83 18.75 -14.56 -17.27
C ASP A 83 19.72 -15.70 -17.59
N ASN A 84 19.32 -16.63 -18.46
CA ASN A 84 20.17 -17.74 -18.91
C ASN A 84 21.42 -17.23 -19.64
N ASN A 85 21.27 -16.27 -20.55
CA ASN A 85 22.40 -15.66 -21.26
C ASN A 85 23.34 -14.94 -20.29
N ARG A 86 22.79 -14.10 -19.41
CA ARG A 86 23.57 -13.43 -18.36
C ARG A 86 24.28 -14.44 -17.47
N TRP A 87 23.64 -15.56 -17.14
CA TRP A 87 24.25 -16.59 -16.31
C TRP A 87 25.39 -17.27 -17.07
N SER A 88 25.17 -17.63 -18.34
CA SER A 88 26.18 -18.22 -19.22
C SER A 88 27.42 -17.32 -19.33
N GLU A 89 27.24 -16.03 -19.60
CA GLU A 89 28.33 -15.04 -19.64
C GLU A 89 29.08 -14.96 -18.31
N THR A 90 28.36 -14.95 -17.19
CA THR A 90 29.00 -14.88 -15.86
C THR A 90 29.79 -16.15 -15.57
N ILE A 91 29.32 -17.33 -15.96
CA ILE A 91 30.06 -18.61 -15.80
C ILE A 91 31.30 -18.63 -16.72
N GLN A 92 31.17 -18.20 -17.97
CA GLN A 92 32.31 -18.11 -18.90
C GLN A 92 33.37 -17.11 -18.44
N GLY A 93 32.97 -16.05 -17.74
CA GLY A 93 33.87 -15.05 -17.15
C GLY A 93 34.52 -15.48 -15.82
N ILE A 94 34.24 -16.68 -15.29
CA ILE A 94 34.91 -17.18 -14.08
C ILE A 94 36.32 -17.61 -14.45
N ASN A 95 37.30 -17.02 -13.78
CA ASN A 95 38.70 -17.38 -13.91
C ASN A 95 39.17 -18.02 -12.59
N PRO A 96 39.76 -19.24 -12.61
CA PRO A 96 40.33 -19.86 -11.41
C PRO A 96 41.57 -19.13 -10.87
N GLU A 97 42.27 -18.35 -11.70
CA GLU A 97 43.45 -17.57 -11.30
C GLU A 97 43.07 -16.28 -10.54
N ASP A 98 41.80 -15.87 -10.61
CA ASP A 98 41.27 -14.70 -9.91
C ASP A 98 40.31 -15.11 -8.77
N ASN A 99 40.04 -14.18 -7.84
CA ASN A 99 39.07 -14.40 -6.74
C ASN A 99 37.60 -14.59 -7.20
N THR A 100 37.31 -14.50 -8.50
CA THR A 100 35.96 -14.61 -9.08
C THR A 100 35.29 -15.96 -8.79
N LEU A 101 36.05 -17.06 -8.87
CA LEU A 101 35.57 -18.41 -8.56
C LEU A 101 35.14 -18.53 -7.10
N TYR A 102 35.97 -18.01 -6.18
CA TYR A 102 35.69 -18.02 -4.74
C TYR A 102 34.44 -17.20 -4.40
N ASP A 103 34.32 -15.98 -4.94
CA ASP A 103 33.16 -15.11 -4.71
C ASP A 103 31.86 -15.73 -5.23
N MET A 104 31.92 -16.38 -6.39
CA MET A 104 30.80 -17.10 -6.98
C MET A 104 30.40 -18.31 -6.13
N ASN A 105 31.35 -19.12 -5.71
CA ASN A 105 31.11 -20.25 -4.84
C ASN A 105 30.50 -19.79 -3.50
N ARG A 106 31.01 -18.72 -2.90
CA ARG A 106 30.45 -18.12 -1.69
C ARG A 106 29.00 -17.64 -1.88
N LYS A 107 28.66 -17.05 -3.04
CA LYS A 107 27.29 -16.60 -3.36
C LYS A 107 26.31 -17.75 -3.54
N LEU A 108 26.77 -18.87 -4.11
CA LEU A 108 25.97 -20.09 -4.32
C LEU A 108 25.83 -20.92 -3.04
N SER A 109 26.90 -21.00 -2.26
CA SER A 109 26.99 -21.73 -0.98
C SER A 109 26.33 -21.01 0.18
N LYS A 110 25.27 -20.24 -0.06
CA LYS A 110 24.47 -19.62 1.01
C LYS A 110 24.04 -20.72 1.98
N LYS A 111 24.51 -20.62 3.22
CA LYS A 111 24.12 -21.53 4.29
C LYS A 111 22.60 -21.46 4.44
N PHE A 112 21.95 -22.61 4.40
CA PHE A 112 20.55 -22.72 4.80
C PHE A 112 20.44 -22.19 6.23
N ILE A 113 19.70 -21.10 6.41
CA ILE A 113 19.37 -20.60 7.74
C ILE A 113 18.15 -21.41 8.17
N PRO A 114 18.28 -22.34 9.13
CA PRO A 114 17.13 -23.10 9.60
C PRO A 114 16.11 -22.12 10.16
N THR A 115 14.86 -22.27 9.73
CA THR A 115 13.74 -21.52 10.30
C THR A 115 13.66 -21.85 11.78
N ALA A 116 13.42 -20.85 12.63
CA ALA A 116 13.22 -21.05 14.06
C ALA A 116 12.14 -22.13 14.32
N PRO A 117 12.28 -22.93 15.40
CA PRO A 117 11.25 -23.88 15.79
C PRO A 117 9.94 -23.15 16.10
N ILE A 118 8.83 -23.85 15.93
CA ILE A 118 7.48 -23.35 16.21
C ILE A 118 6.92 -24.15 17.37
N LEU A 119 6.18 -23.50 18.26
CA LEU A 119 5.49 -24.20 19.34
C LEU A 119 4.20 -24.83 18.80
N ASP A 120 4.07 -26.13 18.99
CA ASP A 120 2.86 -26.92 18.76
C ASP A 120 2.28 -27.40 20.11
N THR A 121 1.14 -28.10 20.08
CA THR A 121 0.51 -28.68 21.29
C THR A 121 1.40 -29.66 22.02
N ASP A 122 2.21 -30.43 21.27
CA ASP A 122 3.06 -31.49 21.80
C ASP A 122 4.49 -31.01 22.11
N GLY A 123 4.78 -29.73 21.85
CA GLY A 123 6.07 -29.10 22.13
C GLY A 123 6.67 -28.34 20.95
N MET A 124 7.99 -28.16 20.96
CA MET A 124 8.68 -27.40 19.91
C MET A 124 8.93 -28.27 18.67
N GLU A 125 8.43 -27.81 17.52
CA GLU A 125 8.58 -28.45 16.23
C GLU A 125 9.74 -27.86 15.42
N TYR A 126 10.69 -28.73 15.08
CA TYR A 126 11.92 -28.36 14.37
C TYR A 126 11.89 -28.74 12.89
N THR A 127 11.13 -29.79 12.54
CA THR A 127 11.07 -30.31 11.17
C THR A 127 10.10 -29.49 10.30
N PRO A 128 10.33 -29.37 8.98
CA PRO A 128 9.38 -28.70 8.09
C PRO A 128 7.98 -29.34 8.12
N LEU A 129 7.92 -30.67 8.23
CA LEU A 129 6.66 -31.42 8.31
C LEU A 129 5.93 -31.14 9.63
N GLY A 130 6.63 -31.23 10.77
CA GLY A 130 6.05 -30.92 12.08
C GLY A 130 5.52 -29.50 12.15
N LYS A 131 6.26 -28.52 11.61
CA LYS A 131 5.80 -27.14 11.49
C LYS A 131 4.54 -27.00 10.62
N ALA A 132 4.49 -27.70 9.50
CA ALA A 132 3.31 -27.68 8.62
C ALA A 132 2.07 -28.24 9.34
N ASN A 133 2.24 -29.31 10.12
CA ASN A 133 1.18 -29.90 10.93
C ASN A 133 0.73 -28.94 12.04
N ALA A 134 1.67 -28.33 12.78
CA ALA A 134 1.37 -27.34 13.81
C ALA A 134 0.56 -26.16 13.25
N PHE A 135 0.94 -25.67 12.06
CA PHE A 135 0.16 -24.65 11.36
C PHE A 135 -1.23 -25.14 10.96
N SER A 136 -1.34 -26.35 10.40
CA SER A 136 -2.63 -26.94 10.00
C SER A 136 -3.57 -27.01 11.20
N TYR A 137 -3.10 -27.53 12.33
CA TYR A 137 -3.87 -27.69 13.56
C TYR A 137 -4.30 -26.33 14.14
N SER A 138 -3.38 -25.37 14.24
CA SER A 138 -3.69 -24.02 14.73
C SER A 138 -4.74 -23.31 13.88
N LEU A 139 -4.65 -23.43 12.55
CA LEU A 139 -5.61 -22.84 11.64
C LEU A 139 -6.96 -23.54 11.74
N GLU A 140 -7.00 -24.87 11.75
CA GLU A 140 -8.23 -25.64 11.88
C GLU A 140 -9.00 -25.25 13.14
N ASN A 141 -8.32 -25.13 14.28
CA ASN A 141 -8.93 -24.69 15.54
C ASN A 141 -9.45 -23.25 15.48
N SER A 142 -8.74 -22.35 14.80
CA SER A 142 -9.12 -20.94 14.70
C SER A 142 -10.35 -20.72 13.80
N PHE A 143 -10.62 -21.64 12.88
CA PHE A 143 -11.73 -21.57 11.93
C PHE A 143 -12.90 -22.51 12.27
N GLN A 144 -12.92 -23.09 13.47
CA GLN A 144 -14.10 -23.81 13.95
C GLN A 144 -15.29 -22.85 14.13
N GLU A 145 -16.50 -23.38 13.90
CA GLU A 145 -17.71 -22.63 14.23
C GLU A 145 -17.70 -22.29 15.72
N ASN A 146 -18.05 -21.05 16.07
CA ASN A 146 -18.14 -20.65 17.46
C ASN A 146 -19.16 -21.57 18.16
N PRO A 147 -18.75 -22.40 19.14
CA PRO A 147 -19.65 -23.34 19.80
C PRO A 147 -20.66 -22.63 20.70
N GLU A 148 -20.46 -21.34 21.00
CA GLU A 148 -21.42 -20.57 21.79
C GLU A 148 -22.70 -20.33 20.99
N PRO A 149 -23.88 -20.68 21.54
CA PRO A 149 -25.15 -20.41 20.89
C PRO A 149 -25.34 -18.90 20.72
N TYR A 150 -25.96 -18.51 19.60
CA TYR A 150 -26.34 -17.11 19.36
C TYR A 150 -27.11 -16.54 20.56
N CYS A 151 -26.51 -15.58 21.24
CA CYS A 151 -27.14 -14.91 22.37
C CYS A 151 -28.15 -13.87 21.84
N ASN A 152 -29.41 -14.28 21.67
CA ASN A 152 -30.49 -13.38 21.21
C ASN A 152 -30.60 -12.11 22.07
N SER A 153 -30.29 -12.19 23.37
CA SER A 153 -30.23 -11.02 24.27
C SER A 153 -29.14 -10.02 23.86
N HIS A 154 -27.94 -10.51 23.50
CA HIS A 154 -26.86 -9.65 23.01
C HIS A 154 -27.21 -9.01 21.66
N ILE A 155 -27.75 -9.79 20.73
CA ILE A 155 -28.20 -9.30 19.42
C ILE A 155 -29.26 -8.19 19.58
N ASN A 156 -30.24 -8.42 20.44
CA ASN A 156 -31.28 -7.43 20.75
C ASN A 156 -30.68 -6.18 21.39
N LYS A 157 -29.73 -6.31 22.32
CA LYS A 157 -29.04 -5.18 22.94
C LYS A 157 -28.27 -4.35 21.90
N VAL A 158 -27.55 -5.00 20.99
CA VAL A 158 -26.84 -4.33 19.89
C VAL A 158 -27.82 -3.59 18.98
N ASN A 159 -28.89 -4.25 18.54
CA ASN A 159 -29.93 -3.65 17.69
C ASN A 159 -30.61 -2.46 18.36
N LEU A 160 -30.97 -2.57 19.64
CA LEU A 160 -31.54 -1.46 20.42
C LEU A 160 -30.57 -0.29 20.52
N THR A 161 -29.28 -0.56 20.71
CA THR A 161 -28.24 0.47 20.80
C THR A 161 -28.08 1.20 19.47
N ILE A 162 -28.05 0.47 18.35
CA ILE A 162 -27.98 1.03 17.00
C ILE A 162 -29.22 1.86 16.70
N ASN A 163 -30.42 1.32 16.96
CA ASN A 163 -31.69 2.03 16.72
C ASN A 163 -31.80 3.30 17.56
N LYS A 164 -31.35 3.27 18.83
CA LYS A 164 -31.30 4.45 19.70
C LYS A 164 -30.34 5.49 19.17
N TYR A 165 -29.15 5.07 18.71
CA TYR A 165 -28.17 5.96 18.10
C TYR A 165 -28.73 6.62 16.82
N LEU A 166 -29.28 5.83 15.91
CA LEU A 166 -29.91 6.30 14.67
C LEU A 166 -31.09 7.25 14.93
N GLY A 167 -31.91 6.98 15.95
CA GLY A 167 -32.99 7.89 16.36
C GLY A 167 -32.50 9.21 16.95
N SER A 168 -31.33 9.20 17.62
CA SER A 168 -30.73 10.40 18.23
C SER A 168 -29.96 11.30 17.25
N LEU A 169 -29.69 10.84 16.02
CA LEU A 169 -29.03 11.64 14.99
C LEU A 169 -29.87 12.82 14.49
N ASN A 170 -31.18 12.85 14.79
CA ASN A 170 -32.09 13.94 14.40
C ASN A 170 -31.89 15.25 15.20
N THR A 171 -31.02 15.26 16.22
CA THR A 171 -30.70 16.45 17.04
C THR A 171 -29.27 16.94 16.80
N CYS A 172 -28.76 16.86 15.58
CA CYS A 172 -27.42 17.35 15.26
C CYS A 172 -27.32 18.85 15.53
N SER A 173 -26.63 19.20 16.63
CA SER A 173 -26.09 20.54 16.83
C SER A 173 -25.10 20.89 15.71
N SER A 174 -24.92 22.18 15.47
CA SER A 174 -23.97 22.69 14.49
C SER A 174 -22.59 22.01 14.64
N PRO A 175 -21.94 21.59 13.54
CA PRO A 175 -20.68 20.87 13.61
C PRO A 175 -19.64 21.67 14.40
N SER A 176 -18.95 21.01 15.34
CA SER A 176 -17.89 21.66 16.12
C SER A 176 -16.76 22.11 15.19
N ILE A 177 -16.44 23.40 15.25
CA ILE A 177 -15.32 24.00 14.53
C ILE A 177 -14.01 23.37 15.01
N PHE A 178 -13.12 23.00 14.09
CA PHE A 178 -11.81 22.46 14.44
C PHE A 178 -10.94 23.52 15.11
N SER A 179 -10.36 23.17 16.27
CA SER A 179 -9.37 24.03 16.92
C SER A 179 -7.98 23.87 16.29
N PRO A 180 -7.15 24.93 16.24
CA PRO A 180 -5.79 24.81 15.73
C PRO A 180 -4.94 23.78 16.46
N GLN A 181 -5.13 23.67 17.78
CA GLN A 181 -4.39 22.73 18.62
C GLN A 181 -4.74 21.27 18.29
N GLU A 182 -6.02 20.98 18.06
CA GLU A 182 -6.46 19.65 17.62
C GLU A 182 -5.82 19.25 16.30
N VAL A 183 -5.87 20.13 15.29
CA VAL A 183 -5.34 19.83 13.95
C VAL A 183 -3.82 19.62 14.01
N VAL A 184 -3.09 20.45 14.74
CA VAL A 184 -1.64 20.27 14.95
C VAL A 184 -1.34 18.94 15.65
N ASN A 185 -2.10 18.57 16.67
CA ASN A 185 -1.93 17.30 17.38
C ASN A 185 -2.26 16.09 16.49
N LEU A 186 -3.26 16.20 15.63
CA LEU A 186 -3.59 15.18 14.64
C LEU A 186 -2.45 15.03 13.63
N ILE A 187 -1.95 16.13 13.04
CA ILE A 187 -0.82 16.11 12.10
C ILE A 187 0.40 15.40 12.72
N LYS A 188 0.68 15.64 14.01
CA LYS A 188 1.78 14.97 14.73
C LYS A 188 1.58 13.45 14.87
N LYS A 189 0.34 12.99 15.04
CA LYS A 189 0.00 11.56 15.21
C LYS A 189 -0.07 10.79 13.88
N ILE A 190 -0.11 11.46 12.73
CA ILE A 190 -0.21 10.80 11.43
C ILE A 190 1.04 9.95 11.12
N ASN A 191 0.83 8.71 10.67
CA ASN A 191 1.92 7.86 10.20
C ASN A 191 2.47 8.35 8.85
N LEU A 192 3.74 8.75 8.85
CA LEU A 192 4.46 9.30 7.69
C LEU A 192 4.66 8.31 6.54
N ARG A 193 4.57 7.00 6.81
CA ARG A 193 4.81 5.94 5.82
C ARG A 193 3.55 5.54 5.05
N LYS A 194 2.39 6.10 5.39
CA LYS A 194 1.16 5.85 4.62
C LYS A 194 1.28 6.43 3.22
N ALA A 195 0.63 5.75 2.27
CA ALA A 195 0.58 6.16 0.89
C ALA A 195 -0.09 7.54 0.73
N THR A 196 0.38 8.31 -0.24
CA THR A 196 -0.20 9.58 -0.64
C THR A 196 -1.63 9.40 -1.15
N GLY A 197 -2.52 10.31 -0.77
CA GLY A 197 -3.90 10.32 -1.27
C GLY A 197 -4.03 10.75 -2.74
N PRO A 198 -5.25 10.79 -3.30
CA PRO A 198 -5.51 11.15 -4.70
C PRO A 198 -4.93 12.51 -5.12
N ASN A 199 -4.85 13.44 -4.16
CA ASN A 199 -4.40 14.81 -4.36
C ASN A 199 -2.87 14.96 -4.38
N GLY A 200 -2.09 13.88 -4.25
CA GLY A 200 -0.62 13.96 -4.35
C GLY A 200 0.10 14.55 -3.13
N VAL A 201 -0.62 14.97 -2.08
CA VAL A 201 -0.03 15.49 -0.84
C VAL A 201 0.30 14.37 0.14
N SER A 202 1.59 14.17 0.43
CA SER A 202 2.05 13.13 1.36
C SER A 202 1.92 13.53 2.83
N ASN A 203 1.82 12.55 3.73
CA ASN A 203 1.79 12.81 5.18
C ASN A 203 3.07 13.50 5.69
N LYS A 204 4.20 13.29 5.01
CA LYS A 204 5.44 14.02 5.31
C LYS A 204 5.29 15.51 5.00
N ALA A 205 4.65 15.87 3.89
CA ALA A 205 4.41 17.26 3.52
C ALA A 205 3.52 17.96 4.55
N LEU A 206 2.45 17.31 5.00
CA LEU A 206 1.57 17.85 6.05
C LEU A 206 2.32 18.19 7.34
N ARG A 207 3.35 17.39 7.69
CA ARG A 207 4.15 17.62 8.90
C ARG A 207 5.14 18.78 8.78
N ILE A 208 5.44 19.23 7.57
CA ILE A 208 6.39 20.31 7.28
C ILE A 208 5.65 21.64 7.05
N LEU A 209 4.31 21.64 7.03
CA LEU A 209 3.52 22.85 6.87
C LEU A 209 3.85 23.89 7.94
N THR A 210 3.98 25.15 7.51
CA THR A 210 4.10 26.28 8.42
C THR A 210 2.80 26.49 9.19
N LEU A 211 2.87 27.15 10.35
CA LEU A 211 1.68 27.43 11.15
C LEU A 211 0.60 28.19 10.35
N ASN A 212 1.02 29.11 9.47
CA ASN A 212 0.12 29.85 8.58
C ASN A 212 -0.59 28.94 7.56
N ALA A 213 0.11 27.93 7.03
CA ALA A 213 -0.51 26.96 6.13
C ALA A 213 -1.49 26.05 6.88
N VAL A 214 -1.18 25.68 8.13
CA VAL A 214 -2.09 24.91 8.99
C VAL A 214 -3.34 25.71 9.34
N THR A 215 -3.21 27.00 9.67
CA THR A 215 -4.38 27.87 9.93
C THR A 215 -5.23 28.07 8.69
N HIS A 216 -4.62 28.18 7.51
CA HIS A 216 -5.36 28.23 6.24
C HIS A 216 -6.13 26.93 5.99
N LEU A 217 -5.48 25.77 6.19
CA LEU A 217 -6.11 24.45 6.08
C LEU A 217 -7.30 24.30 7.05
N ILE A 218 -7.19 24.79 8.28
CA ILE A 218 -8.30 24.80 9.25
C ILE A 218 -9.48 25.64 8.75
N LYS A 219 -9.23 26.82 8.17
CA LYS A 219 -10.28 27.66 7.58
C LYS A 219 -11.02 26.92 6.47
N ILE A 220 -10.28 26.23 5.59
CA ILE A 220 -10.85 25.41 4.52
C ILE A 220 -11.74 24.30 5.10
N PHE A 221 -11.25 23.55 6.09
CA PHE A 221 -12.03 22.48 6.73
C PHE A 221 -13.29 23.00 7.42
N ASN A 222 -13.19 24.10 8.17
CA ASN A 222 -14.33 24.70 8.87
C ASN A 222 -15.38 25.23 7.90
N LYS A 223 -14.97 25.88 6.80
CA LYS A 223 -15.89 26.32 5.75
C LYS A 223 -16.55 25.14 5.03
N ARG A 224 -15.79 24.08 4.75
CA ARG A 224 -16.32 22.85 4.17
C ARG A 224 -17.36 22.17 5.07
N LEU A 225 -17.11 22.12 6.38
CA LEU A 225 -18.08 21.60 7.36
C LEU A 225 -19.34 22.47 7.44
N ALA A 226 -19.18 23.79 7.47
CA ALA A 226 -20.30 24.74 7.53
C ALA A 226 -21.22 24.66 6.31
N LEU A 227 -20.66 24.40 5.12
CA LEU A 227 -21.41 24.23 3.87
C LEU A 227 -21.94 22.80 3.65
N HIS A 228 -21.71 21.87 4.60
CA HIS A 228 -22.01 20.44 4.45
C HIS A 228 -21.48 19.84 3.12
N HIS A 229 -20.38 20.37 2.60
CA HIS A 229 -19.85 20.03 1.28
C HIS A 229 -18.89 18.85 1.35
N PHE A 230 -19.40 17.63 1.12
CA PHE A 230 -18.60 16.41 1.10
C PHE A 230 -18.61 15.81 -0.30
N ARG A 231 -17.60 16.14 -1.11
CA ARG A 231 -17.43 15.53 -2.43
C ARG A 231 -17.24 14.01 -2.30
N ALA A 232 -18.05 13.25 -3.04
CA ALA A 232 -17.85 11.82 -3.25
C ALA A 232 -16.58 11.63 -4.11
N SER A 233 -15.61 10.88 -3.59
CA SER A 233 -14.39 10.49 -4.29
C SER A 233 -14.62 9.34 -5.26
#